data_AF-A0A0M8ZQY9-F1
#
_entry.id   AF-A0A0M8ZQY9-F1
#
_cell.length_a   1.000
_cell.length_b   1.000
_cell.length_c   1.000
_cell.angle_alpha   90.00
_cell.angle_beta   90.00
_cell.angle_gamma   90.00
#
_symmetry.space_group_name_H-M   'P 1'
#
loop_
_entity.id
_entity.type
_entity.pdbx_description
1 polymer ?
#
loop_
_entity_poly.entity_id
_entity_poly.type
_entity_poly.pdbx_seq_one_letter_code
_entity_poly.pdbx_strand_id
1 'polypeptide(L)'
;MEYTKRRRLTVKPKSNGLEDIYQHDLQMYDFPPRGELLLTEFEQLAKERLRLLQHVENNAVRTDLKTLEERKQNLSAALTKDGLKYYAHLLYAKSCNSPTETDLEYRRKDHISHFILRMSYCFESDNLSWFINQEVEFFKLRFSSLDKEGIEKLLNMHKINCQQITPEEKDKFREELHLSTSSARVKNIDVTEFYKVPFYKVTDLIRSRRVYLNQGIAFIPQTDLVSLFASYFKKNLYDGMPEARMSVGRMYGDERITSCLKSLNNVADRTSVVWTTDTTPVDKLDELSKTSYPLCMRILHEALKTHHHLKNSGRMQYGLFIKGIGVTMTDALSFWKTEFTKKIDVAKFDKEYAYSIRHTYGKEGKQTNYTPFGCPKIMSSSVSAGEYHGCAFKHMDQNSLRQKLFNYGVPAATINEIADLAKEQNHLGACTAYFKFIHKRMPDKLISHPNVYFAESRVILANNATELENKDRLSQSGRFTSPGLSQSGRFTNPASPSIGTPRNTGTPLRNTMTPKRDSGSMSSTKVGRTNMTPVRIARATPKRIETHLNDDDIAQLMSEDI
;
A
#
# COMPACT_ATOMS: atom_id res chain seq x y z
N MET A 1 14.43 19.97 55.87
CA MET A 1 13.38 20.15 54.84
C MET A 1 13.45 18.94 53.91
N GLU A 2 12.54 17.98 54.12
CA GLU A 2 12.46 16.76 53.32
C GLU A 2 11.83 17.04 51.95
N TYR A 3 12.43 16.49 50.91
CA TYR A 3 12.00 16.66 49.52
C TYR A 3 11.02 15.53 49.15
N THR A 4 9.72 15.81 49.13
CA THR A 4 8.68 14.84 48.77
C THR A 4 8.62 14.65 47.24
N LYS A 5 8.94 13.45 46.75
CA LYS A 5 8.76 13.07 45.33
C LYS A 5 7.27 13.12 44.95
N ARG A 6 6.87 14.04 44.08
CA ARG A 6 5.54 14.03 43.43
C ARG A 6 5.42 12.80 42.51
N ARG A 7 4.63 11.80 42.93
CA ARG A 7 4.14 10.73 42.05
C ARG A 7 3.30 11.35 40.93
N ARG A 8 3.62 11.05 39.66
CA ARG A 8 2.70 11.26 38.55
C ARG A 8 1.48 10.37 38.77
N LEU A 9 0.36 10.96 39.16
CA LEU A 9 -0.95 10.33 39.08
C LEU A 9 -1.33 10.27 37.61
N THR A 10 -1.11 9.12 36.97
CA THR A 10 -1.79 8.80 35.73
C THR A 10 -3.26 8.61 36.07
N VAL A 11 -4.08 9.63 35.83
CA VAL A 11 -5.53 9.52 35.93
C VAL A 11 -5.96 8.55 34.84
N LYS A 12 -6.26 7.30 35.20
CA LYS A 12 -7.01 6.40 34.34
C LYS A 12 -8.41 6.99 34.17
N PRO A 13 -8.93 7.16 32.94
CA PRO A 13 -10.31 7.58 32.75
C PRO A 13 -11.23 6.51 33.38
N LYS A 14 -12.25 6.95 34.11
CA LYS A 14 -13.25 6.07 34.72
C LYS A 14 -13.92 5.25 33.60
N SER A 15 -13.77 3.92 33.63
CA SER A 15 -14.27 2.98 32.63
C SER A 15 -15.77 3.14 32.32
N ASN A 16 -16.58 3.51 33.32
CA ASN A 16 -18.03 3.64 33.17
C ASN A 16 -18.46 4.71 32.15
N GLY A 17 -17.63 5.73 31.86
CA GLY A 17 -18.01 6.79 30.91
C GLY A 17 -17.89 6.39 29.44
N LEU A 18 -17.03 5.42 29.11
CA LEU A 18 -16.82 5.01 27.72
C LEU A 18 -17.90 4.04 27.24
N GLU A 19 -18.44 3.19 28.12
CA GLU A 19 -19.55 2.28 27.79
C GLU A 19 -20.80 3.05 27.37
N ASP A 20 -21.11 4.15 28.07
CA ASP A 20 -22.25 5.02 27.77
C ASP A 20 -22.12 5.69 26.39
N ILE A 21 -20.90 6.04 26.00
CA ILE A 21 -20.59 6.70 24.72
C ILE A 21 -20.50 5.67 23.57
N TYR A 22 -19.89 4.51 23.82
CA TYR A 22 -19.54 3.52 22.81
C TYR A 22 -20.33 2.21 23.02
N GLN A 23 -21.64 2.31 22.87
CA GLN A 23 -22.59 1.22 23.11
C GLN A 23 -22.57 0.11 22.04
N HIS A 24 -21.98 0.38 20.87
CA HIS A 24 -22.02 -0.51 19.71
C HIS A 24 -20.65 -0.56 18.99
N ASP A 25 -20.31 -1.72 18.41
CA ASP A 25 -19.04 -1.94 17.70
C ASP A 25 -18.91 -1.15 16.40
N LEU A 26 -20.05 -0.95 15.72
CA LEU A 26 -20.17 -0.12 14.54
C LEU A 26 -20.72 1.25 14.93
N GLN A 27 -20.04 2.31 14.51
CA GLN A 27 -20.43 3.70 14.79
C GLN A 27 -20.88 4.40 13.51
N MET A 28 -21.85 5.31 13.65
CA MET A 28 -22.29 6.19 12.57
C MET A 28 -21.56 7.54 12.57
N TYR A 29 -20.76 7.82 13.61
CA TYR A 29 -20.04 9.10 13.81
C TYR A 29 -20.97 10.32 13.83
N ASP A 30 -22.07 10.21 14.59
CA ASP A 30 -23.13 11.23 14.67
C ASP A 30 -22.75 12.48 15.48
N PHE A 31 -21.78 12.37 16.38
CA PHE A 31 -21.36 13.47 17.27
C PHE A 31 -19.84 13.55 17.33
N PRO A 32 -19.26 14.76 17.46
CA PRO A 32 -17.81 14.91 17.58
C PRO A 32 -17.28 14.36 18.92
N PRO A 33 -16.08 13.74 18.95
CA PRO A 33 -15.47 13.30 20.19
C PRO A 33 -15.15 14.48 21.11
N ARG A 34 -15.35 14.29 22.41
CA ARG A 34 -15.06 15.29 23.45
C ARG A 34 -13.91 14.81 24.34
N GLY A 35 -13.10 15.75 24.81
CA GLY A 35 -11.99 15.48 25.72
C GLY A 35 -10.67 16.04 25.21
N GLU A 36 -9.61 15.74 25.95
CA GLU A 36 -8.24 16.15 25.62
C GLU A 36 -7.49 14.99 24.94
N LEU A 37 -6.64 15.34 23.98
CA LEU A 37 -5.83 14.40 23.21
C LEU A 37 -4.41 14.94 23.08
N LEU A 38 -3.41 14.09 23.30
CA LEU A 38 -2.02 14.47 23.04
C LEU A 38 -1.82 14.69 21.55
N LEU A 39 -1.04 15.70 21.17
CA LEU A 39 -0.76 16.00 19.75
C LEU A 39 -0.09 14.81 19.05
N THR A 40 0.78 14.08 19.73
CA THR A 40 1.41 12.86 19.18
C THR A 40 0.39 11.75 18.92
N GLU A 41 -0.61 11.61 19.79
CA GLU A 41 -1.72 10.66 19.59
C GLU A 41 -2.63 11.12 18.44
N PHE A 42 -2.91 12.42 18.33
CA PHE A 42 -3.65 13.01 17.21
C PHE A 42 -3.01 12.69 15.87
N GLU A 43 -1.71 12.97 15.71
CA GLU A 43 -0.97 12.69 14.47
C GLU A 43 -0.91 11.20 14.16
N GLN A 44 -0.73 10.36 15.18
CA GLN A 44 -0.66 8.91 15.00
C GLN A 44 -2.01 8.35 14.53
N LEU A 45 -3.11 8.72 15.18
CA LEU A 45 -4.46 8.28 14.80
C LEU A 45 -4.83 8.72 13.38
N ALA A 46 -4.41 9.93 12.99
CA ALA A 46 -4.62 10.43 11.63
C ALA A 46 -3.88 9.57 10.59
N LYS A 47 -2.60 9.28 10.83
CA LYS A 47 -1.77 8.46 9.94
C LYS A 47 -2.27 7.01 9.88
N GLU A 48 -2.64 6.43 11.02
CA GLU A 48 -3.15 5.06 11.09
C GLU A 48 -4.46 4.90 10.32
N ARG A 49 -5.41 5.84 10.45
CA ARG A 49 -6.66 5.77 9.70
C ARG A 49 -6.47 6.09 8.22
N LEU A 50 -5.56 6.99 7.85
CA LEU A 50 -5.24 7.20 6.44
C LEU A 50 -4.72 5.90 5.79
N ARG A 51 -3.81 5.19 6.47
CA ARG A 51 -3.32 3.87 6.01
C ARG A 51 -4.43 2.83 5.93
N LEU A 52 -5.34 2.80 6.90
CA LEU A 52 -6.52 1.94 6.84
C LEU A 52 -7.32 2.21 5.55
N LEU A 53 -7.67 3.47 5.26
CA LEU A 53 -8.49 3.81 4.09
C LEU A 53 -7.75 3.51 2.77
N GLN A 54 -6.42 3.63 2.74
CA GLN A 54 -5.61 3.17 1.61
C GLN A 54 -5.66 1.64 1.42
N HIS A 55 -5.64 0.87 2.51
CA HIS A 55 -5.83 -0.58 2.44
C HIS A 55 -7.23 -0.96 1.96
N VAL A 56 -8.26 -0.21 2.37
CA VAL A 56 -9.63 -0.39 1.88
C VAL A 56 -9.73 -0.12 0.39
N GLU A 57 -9.13 0.98 -0.09
CA GLU A 57 -9.07 1.30 -1.52
C GLU A 57 -8.37 0.20 -2.33
N ASN A 58 -7.20 -0.25 -1.86
CA ASN A 58 -6.46 -1.33 -2.51
C ASN A 58 -7.26 -2.63 -2.54
N ASN A 59 -8.01 -2.94 -1.49
CA ASN A 59 -8.86 -4.12 -1.44
C ASN A 59 -10.04 -4.02 -2.42
N ALA A 60 -10.65 -2.83 -2.55
CA ALA A 60 -11.79 -2.61 -3.44
C ALA A 60 -11.45 -2.81 -4.93
N VAL A 61 -10.22 -2.53 -5.35
CA VAL A 61 -9.77 -2.68 -6.75
C VAL A 61 -9.31 -4.11 -7.10
N ARG A 62 -9.23 -5.02 -6.12
CA ARG A 62 -8.80 -6.42 -6.34
C ARG A 62 -9.91 -7.22 -7.04
N THR A 63 -9.70 -7.49 -8.33
CA THR A 63 -10.64 -8.26 -9.17
C THR A 63 -10.59 -9.77 -8.93
N ASP A 64 -9.53 -10.26 -8.29
CA ASP A 64 -9.36 -11.66 -7.92
C ASP A 64 -10.19 -12.06 -6.69
N LEU A 65 -10.55 -11.10 -5.82
CA LEU A 65 -11.38 -11.32 -4.63
C LEU A 65 -12.86 -11.16 -4.99
N LYS A 66 -13.54 -12.31 -5.11
CA LYS A 66 -14.92 -12.37 -5.62
C LYS A 66 -15.96 -12.30 -4.51
N THR A 67 -15.62 -12.78 -3.31
CA THR A 67 -16.54 -12.80 -2.17
C THR A 67 -16.22 -11.69 -1.17
N LEU A 68 -17.24 -11.27 -0.41
CA LEU A 68 -17.06 -10.28 0.66
C LEU A 68 -16.14 -10.81 1.77
N GLU A 69 -16.22 -12.11 2.07
CA GLU A 69 -15.36 -12.75 3.08
C GLU A 69 -13.90 -12.81 2.65
N GLU A 70 -13.60 -13.13 1.38
CA GLU A 70 -12.23 -13.06 0.84
C GLU A 70 -11.64 -11.65 0.96
N ARG A 71 -12.44 -10.63 0.61
CA ARG A 71 -12.04 -9.22 0.75
C ARG A 71 -11.72 -8.85 2.19
N LYS A 72 -12.59 -9.28 3.11
CA LYS A 72 -12.45 -9.03 4.54
C LYS A 72 -11.21 -9.72 5.14
N GLN A 73 -10.98 -10.98 4.79
CA GLN A 73 -9.78 -11.72 5.20
C GLN A 73 -8.51 -11.07 4.69
N ASN A 74 -8.49 -10.68 3.40
CA ASN A 74 -7.35 -9.98 2.81
C ASN A 74 -7.09 -8.63 3.50
N LEU A 75 -8.15 -7.86 3.79
CA LEU A 75 -8.02 -6.60 4.52
C LEU A 75 -7.46 -6.82 5.93
N SER A 76 -8.00 -7.79 6.67
CA SER A 76 -7.52 -8.12 8.02
C SER A 76 -6.05 -8.51 8.05
N ALA A 77 -5.62 -9.34 7.09
CA ALA A 77 -4.23 -9.76 6.97
C ALA A 77 -3.31 -8.57 6.67
N ALA A 78 -3.70 -7.68 5.74
CA ALA A 78 -2.96 -6.47 5.42
C ALA A 78 -2.85 -5.52 6.62
N LEU A 79 -3.95 -5.28 7.33
CA LEU A 79 -3.97 -4.44 8.53
C LEU A 79 -3.09 -5.00 9.64
N THR A 80 -3.13 -6.32 9.86
CA THR A 80 -2.31 -6.97 10.89
C THR A 80 -0.83 -6.87 10.56
N LYS A 81 -0.47 -7.08 9.29
CA LYS A 81 0.92 -6.96 8.79
C LYS A 81 1.50 -5.56 9.01
N ASP A 82 0.68 -4.52 8.81
CA ASP A 82 1.09 -3.12 8.95
C ASP A 82 0.94 -2.59 10.39
N GLY A 83 0.61 -3.46 11.37
CA GLY A 83 0.50 -3.10 12.78
C GLY A 83 -0.82 -2.44 13.19
N LEU A 84 -1.80 -2.33 12.28
CA LEU A 84 -3.12 -1.75 12.49
C LEU A 84 -4.09 -2.75 13.16
N LYS A 85 -3.63 -3.41 14.23
CA LYS A 85 -4.31 -4.54 14.86
C LYS A 85 -5.71 -4.22 15.36
N TYR A 86 -5.94 -3.01 15.86
CA TYR A 86 -7.26 -2.65 16.38
C TYR A 86 -8.31 -2.48 15.27
N TYR A 87 -7.93 -2.01 14.08
CA TYR A 87 -8.86 -2.02 12.94
C TYR A 87 -9.15 -3.43 12.44
N ALA A 88 -8.14 -4.32 12.45
CA ALA A 88 -8.35 -5.74 12.15
C ALA A 88 -9.31 -6.39 13.17
N HIS A 89 -9.23 -6.00 14.45
CA HIS A 89 -10.17 -6.42 15.48
C HIS A 89 -11.59 -5.91 15.23
N LEU A 90 -11.75 -4.59 15.00
CA LEU A 90 -13.04 -3.96 14.71
C LEU A 90 -13.72 -4.50 13.44
N LEU A 91 -12.94 -5.06 12.51
CA LEU A 91 -13.48 -5.70 11.30
C LEU A 91 -14.31 -6.95 11.61
N TYR A 92 -13.98 -7.67 12.69
CA TYR A 92 -14.63 -8.92 13.10
C TYR A 92 -15.41 -8.81 14.41
N ALA A 93 -15.64 -7.60 14.90
CA ALA A 93 -16.41 -7.38 16.12
C ALA A 93 -17.86 -7.81 15.89
N LYS A 94 -18.29 -8.86 16.60
CA LYS A 94 -19.62 -9.47 16.48
C LYS A 94 -20.56 -9.09 17.62
N SER A 95 -20.01 -8.86 18.82
CA SER A 95 -20.81 -8.80 20.04
C SER A 95 -20.94 -7.39 20.59
N CYS A 96 -22.18 -6.92 20.61
CA CYS A 96 -22.55 -5.67 21.25
C CYS A 96 -22.72 -5.79 22.78
N ASN A 97 -22.55 -6.99 23.33
CA ASN A 97 -22.84 -7.33 24.72
C ASN A 97 -21.52 -7.51 25.47
N SER A 98 -21.38 -6.83 26.62
CA SER A 98 -20.19 -6.86 27.49
C SER A 98 -18.85 -6.51 26.78
N PRO A 99 -18.69 -5.27 26.26
CA PRO A 99 -17.42 -4.86 25.69
C PRO A 99 -16.31 -4.89 26.74
N THR A 100 -15.15 -5.40 26.38
CA THR A 100 -13.97 -5.29 27.23
C THR A 100 -13.46 -3.84 27.25
N GLU A 101 -12.65 -3.47 28.26
CA GLU A 101 -11.99 -2.16 28.30
C GLU A 101 -11.17 -1.89 27.02
N THR A 102 -10.59 -2.95 26.46
CA THR A 102 -9.86 -2.90 25.18
C THR A 102 -10.77 -2.60 23.98
N ASP A 103 -11.98 -3.16 23.94
CA ASP A 103 -12.95 -2.90 22.86
C ASP A 103 -13.40 -1.44 22.88
N LEU A 104 -13.69 -0.91 24.06
CA LEU A 104 -14.07 0.49 24.24
C LEU A 104 -12.97 1.45 23.80
N GLU A 105 -11.71 1.12 24.11
CA GLU A 105 -10.58 1.92 23.65
C GLU A 105 -10.40 1.85 22.13
N TYR A 106 -10.62 0.69 21.50
CA TYR A 106 -10.59 0.57 20.05
C TYR A 106 -11.72 1.37 19.39
N ARG A 107 -12.93 1.32 19.95
CA ARG A 107 -14.08 2.15 19.54
C ARG A 107 -13.78 3.64 19.69
N ARG A 108 -13.11 4.06 20.78
CA ARG A 108 -12.67 5.45 20.99
C ARG A 108 -11.67 5.90 19.93
N LYS A 109 -10.65 5.09 19.64
CA LYS A 109 -9.63 5.42 18.62
C LYS A 109 -10.23 5.52 17.23
N ASP A 110 -11.12 4.59 16.88
CA ASP A 110 -11.88 4.62 15.63
C ASP A 110 -12.69 5.91 15.51
N HIS A 111 -13.42 6.28 16.56
CA HIS A 111 -14.20 7.51 16.61
C HIS A 111 -13.35 8.76 16.39
N ILE A 112 -12.27 8.91 17.16
CA ILE A 112 -11.41 10.10 17.11
C ILE A 112 -10.73 10.21 15.74
N SER A 113 -10.12 9.12 15.28
CA SER A 113 -9.41 9.10 14.00
C SER A 113 -10.31 9.48 12.81
N HIS A 114 -11.58 9.07 12.83
CA HIS A 114 -12.57 9.44 11.81
C HIS A 114 -12.74 10.95 11.69
N PHE A 115 -12.97 11.62 12.83
CA PHE A 115 -13.16 13.07 12.85
C PHE A 115 -11.88 13.83 12.49
N ILE A 116 -10.70 13.29 12.80
CA ILE A 116 -9.43 13.88 12.36
C ILE A 116 -9.31 13.89 10.83
N LEU A 117 -9.57 12.76 10.15
CA LEU A 117 -9.54 12.75 8.69
C LEU A 117 -10.69 13.52 8.06
N ARG A 118 -11.87 13.57 8.69
CA ARG A 118 -12.97 14.40 8.20
C ARG A 118 -12.53 15.87 8.07
N MET A 119 -11.76 16.38 9.03
CA MET A 119 -11.18 17.74 8.96
C MET A 119 -10.14 17.90 7.84
N SER A 120 -9.38 16.85 7.53
CA SER A 120 -8.40 16.88 6.44
C SER A 120 -9.08 16.91 5.07
N TYR A 121 -10.06 16.04 4.85
CA TYR A 121 -10.65 15.76 3.54
C TYR A 121 -11.91 16.58 3.22
N CYS A 122 -12.30 17.57 4.03
CA CYS A 122 -13.56 18.30 3.84
C CYS A 122 -13.55 19.38 2.75
N PHE A 123 -12.39 19.86 2.29
CA PHE A 123 -12.30 21.03 1.40
C PHE A 123 -12.39 20.68 -0.09
N GLU A 124 -11.50 19.82 -0.58
CA GLU A 124 -11.39 19.48 -2.00
C GLU A 124 -12.40 18.38 -2.38
N SER A 125 -13.13 18.55 -3.49
CA SER A 125 -14.21 17.63 -3.92
C SER A 125 -13.74 16.20 -4.13
N ASP A 126 -12.57 16.03 -4.74
CA ASP A 126 -12.04 14.71 -5.11
C ASP A 126 -11.57 13.94 -3.87
N ASN A 127 -10.89 14.65 -2.97
CA ASN A 127 -10.47 14.16 -1.68
C ASN A 127 -11.66 13.80 -0.79
N LEU A 128 -12.68 14.66 -0.76
CA LEU A 128 -13.94 14.40 -0.06
C LEU A 128 -14.63 13.14 -0.59
N SER A 129 -14.78 13.04 -1.90
CA SER A 129 -15.40 11.88 -2.56
C SER A 129 -14.63 10.60 -2.25
N TRP A 130 -13.30 10.64 -2.34
CA TRP A 130 -12.43 9.52 -1.97
C TRP A 130 -12.65 9.10 -0.51
N PHE A 131 -12.56 10.04 0.44
CA PHE A 131 -12.73 9.76 1.86
C PHE A 131 -14.09 9.11 2.16
N ILE A 132 -15.17 9.69 1.62
CA ILE A 132 -16.52 9.14 1.80
C ILE A 132 -16.64 7.74 1.22
N ASN A 133 -16.10 7.50 0.01
CA ASN A 133 -16.17 6.19 -0.61
C ASN A 133 -15.40 5.14 0.21
N GLN A 134 -14.19 5.44 0.68
CA GLN A 134 -13.42 4.49 1.49
C GLN A 134 -14.06 4.23 2.86
N GLU A 135 -14.59 5.26 3.52
CA GLU A 135 -15.31 5.10 4.79
C GLU A 135 -16.57 4.23 4.63
N VAL A 136 -17.33 4.44 3.55
CA VAL A 136 -18.53 3.65 3.26
C VAL A 136 -18.17 2.18 2.95
N GLU A 137 -17.11 1.93 2.19
CA GLU A 137 -16.66 0.55 1.93
C GLU A 137 -16.15 -0.14 3.21
N PHE A 138 -15.40 0.57 4.05
CA PHE A 138 -14.98 0.04 5.36
C PHE A 138 -16.19 -0.25 6.27
N PHE A 139 -17.17 0.64 6.29
CA PHE A 139 -18.42 0.45 7.02
C PHE A 139 -19.15 -0.82 6.57
N LYS A 140 -19.30 -1.04 5.26
CA LYS A 140 -19.95 -2.26 4.72
C LYS A 140 -19.23 -3.54 5.14
N LEU A 141 -17.90 -3.53 5.13
CA LEU A 141 -17.09 -4.68 5.57
C LEU A 141 -17.29 -4.97 7.06
N ARG A 142 -17.35 -3.94 7.91
CA ARG A 142 -17.64 -4.12 9.35
C ARG A 142 -19.07 -4.57 9.59
N PHE A 143 -20.03 -3.99 8.87
CA PHE A 143 -21.45 -4.35 8.98
C PHE A 143 -21.68 -5.85 8.70
N SER A 144 -20.93 -6.44 7.77
CA SER A 144 -21.02 -7.88 7.48
C SER A 144 -20.66 -8.82 8.64
N SER A 145 -19.99 -8.32 9.69
CA SER A 145 -19.70 -9.10 10.91
C SER A 145 -20.82 -9.12 11.93
N LEU A 146 -21.78 -8.20 11.81
CA LEU A 146 -22.83 -8.07 12.81
C LEU A 146 -23.76 -9.28 12.75
N ASP A 147 -24.13 -9.76 13.93
CA ASP A 147 -25.20 -10.71 14.10
C ASP A 147 -26.57 -10.00 14.13
N LYS A 148 -27.64 -10.79 14.24
CA LYS A 148 -29.01 -10.28 14.26
C LYS A 148 -29.23 -9.31 15.43
N GLU A 149 -28.72 -9.64 16.62
CA GLU A 149 -28.83 -8.80 17.81
C GLU A 149 -28.13 -7.45 17.63
N GLY A 150 -26.93 -7.43 17.03
CA GLY A 150 -26.20 -6.21 16.71
C GLY A 150 -26.97 -5.33 15.71
N ILE A 151 -27.55 -5.92 14.67
CA ILE A 151 -28.36 -5.18 13.70
C ILE A 151 -29.60 -4.56 14.38
N GLU A 152 -30.30 -5.31 15.21
CA GLU A 152 -31.47 -4.81 15.96
C GLU A 152 -31.10 -3.69 16.93
N LYS A 153 -29.99 -3.84 17.66
CA LYS A 153 -29.47 -2.79 18.54
C LYS A 153 -29.16 -1.52 17.76
N LEU A 154 -28.51 -1.63 16.60
CA LEU A 154 -28.18 -0.50 15.73
C LEU A 154 -29.43 0.20 15.17
N LEU A 155 -30.45 -0.56 14.77
CA LEU A 155 -31.74 -0.02 14.34
C LEU A 155 -32.40 0.82 15.45
N ASN A 156 -32.41 0.29 16.68
CA ASN A 156 -32.99 0.95 17.84
C ASN A 156 -32.23 2.22 18.23
N MET A 157 -30.89 2.18 18.20
CA MET A 157 -30.05 3.34 18.55
C MET A 157 -30.26 4.53 17.61
N HIS A 158 -30.31 4.29 16.30
CA HIS A 158 -30.43 5.38 15.30
C HIS A 158 -31.88 5.67 14.88
N LYS A 159 -32.87 5.01 15.48
CA LYS A 159 -34.32 5.18 15.20
C LYS A 159 -34.63 5.15 13.70
N ILE A 160 -33.99 4.23 12.98
CA ILE A 160 -34.18 4.12 11.53
C ILE A 160 -35.52 3.43 11.28
N ASN A 161 -36.42 4.08 10.54
CA ASN A 161 -37.69 3.49 10.09
C ASN A 161 -37.43 2.24 9.23
N CYS A 162 -37.38 1.09 9.88
CA CYS A 162 -37.16 -0.23 9.31
C CYS A 162 -37.87 -1.22 10.24
N GLN A 163 -38.81 -1.98 9.70
CA GLN A 163 -39.58 -2.96 10.47
C GLN A 163 -39.57 -4.29 9.74
N GLN A 164 -39.51 -5.38 10.48
CA GLN A 164 -39.70 -6.71 9.90
C GLN A 164 -41.15 -6.85 9.43
N ILE A 165 -41.36 -7.50 8.28
CA ILE A 165 -42.70 -7.77 7.78
C ILE A 165 -43.36 -8.88 8.58
N THR A 166 -44.69 -8.87 8.66
CA THR A 166 -45.42 -9.95 9.32
C THR A 166 -45.46 -11.21 8.44
N PRO A 167 -45.68 -12.40 9.01
CA PRO A 167 -45.85 -13.64 8.23
C PRO A 167 -46.96 -13.52 7.18
N GLU A 168 -48.06 -12.83 7.51
CA GLU A 168 -49.19 -12.63 6.59
C GLU A 168 -48.82 -11.72 5.41
N GLU A 169 -48.05 -10.64 5.67
CA GLU A 169 -47.50 -9.78 4.61
C GLU A 169 -46.52 -10.56 3.73
N LYS A 170 -45.70 -11.43 4.33
CA LYS A 170 -44.72 -12.26 3.64
C LYS A 170 -45.38 -13.27 2.70
N ASP A 171 -46.45 -13.93 3.16
CA ASP A 171 -47.20 -14.88 2.34
C ASP A 171 -47.94 -14.17 1.21
N LYS A 172 -48.50 -12.98 1.47
CA LYS A 172 -49.20 -12.18 0.46
C LYS A 172 -48.30 -11.75 -0.69
N PHE A 173 -47.06 -11.36 -0.42
CA PHE A 173 -46.12 -10.85 -1.43
C PHE A 173 -45.07 -11.89 -1.86
N ARG A 174 -45.30 -13.18 -1.56
CA ARG A 174 -44.28 -14.23 -1.69
C ARG A 174 -43.71 -14.33 -3.11
N GLU A 175 -44.57 -14.30 -4.12
CA GLU A 175 -44.16 -14.39 -5.53
C GLU A 175 -43.38 -13.14 -5.97
N GLU A 176 -43.84 -11.95 -5.58
CA GLU A 176 -43.17 -10.70 -5.92
C GLU A 176 -41.81 -10.56 -5.23
N LEU A 177 -41.71 -10.99 -3.97
CA LEU A 177 -40.45 -11.08 -3.24
C LEU A 177 -39.50 -12.06 -3.94
N HIS A 178 -40.00 -13.20 -4.44
CA HIS A 178 -39.20 -14.16 -5.21
C HIS A 178 -38.64 -13.53 -6.49
N LEU A 179 -39.52 -12.97 -7.32
CA LEU A 179 -39.16 -12.41 -8.61
C LEU A 179 -38.19 -11.24 -8.47
N SER A 180 -38.39 -10.38 -7.48
CA SER A 180 -37.55 -9.19 -7.24
C SER A 180 -36.19 -9.51 -6.61
N THR A 181 -36.06 -10.60 -5.86
CA THR A 181 -34.80 -10.98 -5.17
C THR A 181 -34.06 -12.15 -5.83
N SER A 182 -34.57 -12.66 -6.96
CA SER A 182 -33.94 -13.75 -7.73
C SER A 182 -32.47 -13.44 -8.11
N SER A 183 -32.15 -12.17 -8.36
CA SER A 183 -30.79 -11.70 -8.66
C SER A 183 -29.90 -11.54 -7.43
N ALA A 184 -30.48 -11.50 -6.22
CA ALA A 184 -29.80 -11.25 -4.94
C ALA A 184 -29.36 -12.54 -4.20
N ARG A 185 -29.40 -13.71 -4.87
CA ARG A 185 -29.01 -15.02 -4.31
C ARG A 185 -29.90 -15.52 -3.15
N VAL A 186 -31.10 -14.96 -2.97
CA VAL A 186 -32.07 -15.47 -2.01
C VAL A 186 -32.63 -16.79 -2.56
N LYS A 187 -32.15 -17.93 -2.03
CA LYS A 187 -32.57 -19.26 -2.49
C LYS A 187 -33.85 -19.77 -1.84
N ASN A 188 -34.15 -19.28 -0.63
CA ASN A 188 -35.30 -19.72 0.15
C ASN A 188 -35.93 -18.51 0.85
N ILE A 189 -37.12 -18.13 0.38
CA ILE A 189 -37.89 -17.02 0.94
C ILE A 189 -38.39 -17.35 2.33
N ASP A 190 -38.80 -18.59 2.57
CA ASP A 190 -39.45 -19.01 3.81
C ASP A 190 -38.50 -18.80 5.01
N VAL A 191 -37.21 -19.02 4.82
CA VAL A 191 -36.16 -18.78 5.84
C VAL A 191 -35.70 -17.32 5.91
N THR A 192 -35.78 -16.58 4.79
CA THR A 192 -35.21 -15.23 4.71
C THR A 192 -36.11 -14.21 5.41
N GLU A 193 -35.53 -13.39 6.28
CA GLU A 193 -36.24 -12.28 6.91
C GLU A 193 -36.28 -11.07 5.98
N PHE A 194 -37.45 -10.42 5.90
CA PHE A 194 -37.69 -9.26 5.06
C PHE A 194 -38.08 -8.06 5.90
N TYR A 195 -37.65 -6.89 5.45
CA TYR A 195 -37.86 -5.62 6.13
C TYR A 195 -38.53 -4.62 5.19
N LYS A 196 -39.47 -3.86 5.74
CA LYS A 196 -40.11 -2.73 5.06
C LYS A 196 -39.39 -1.42 5.35
N VAL A 197 -39.02 -0.71 4.30
CA VAL A 197 -38.32 0.57 4.38
C VAL A 197 -38.86 1.56 3.34
N PRO A 198 -38.86 2.87 3.61
CA PRO A 198 -39.21 3.86 2.58
C PRO A 198 -38.27 3.76 1.38
N PHE A 199 -38.82 3.72 0.15
CA PHE A 199 -38.05 3.41 -1.06
C PHE A 199 -36.86 4.34 -1.31
N TYR A 200 -37.00 5.64 -0.99
CA TYR A 200 -35.97 6.65 -1.19
C TYR A 200 -34.71 6.43 -0.32
N LYS A 201 -34.77 5.55 0.68
CA LYS A 201 -33.59 5.20 1.51
C LYS A 201 -32.69 4.15 0.87
N VAL A 202 -33.19 3.35 -0.08
CA VAL A 202 -32.50 2.20 -0.71
C VAL A 202 -32.49 2.31 -2.24
N THR A 203 -32.18 3.51 -2.74
CA THR A 203 -32.24 3.83 -4.18
C THR A 203 -31.28 3.02 -5.05
N ASP A 204 -30.17 2.54 -4.49
CA ASP A 204 -29.19 1.66 -5.12
C ASP A 204 -29.78 0.27 -5.42
N LEU A 205 -30.56 -0.29 -4.50
CA LEU A 205 -31.25 -1.58 -4.70
C LEU A 205 -32.37 -1.45 -5.74
N ILE A 206 -33.06 -0.32 -5.76
CA ILE A 206 -34.12 -0.02 -6.73
C ILE A 206 -33.53 0.12 -8.13
N ARG A 207 -32.43 0.88 -8.27
CA ARG A 207 -31.73 1.07 -9.55
C ARG A 207 -31.27 -0.25 -10.15
N SER A 208 -30.87 -1.20 -9.31
CA SER A 208 -30.47 -2.54 -9.73
C SER A 208 -31.62 -3.54 -9.87
N ARG A 209 -32.88 -3.13 -9.62
CA ARG A 209 -34.08 -3.96 -9.65
C ARG A 209 -33.95 -5.22 -8.79
N ARG A 210 -33.45 -5.04 -7.56
CA ARG A 210 -33.16 -6.11 -6.60
C ARG A 210 -34.15 -6.20 -5.43
N VAL A 211 -35.21 -5.39 -5.44
CA VAL A 211 -36.16 -5.24 -4.34
C VAL A 211 -37.57 -5.10 -4.86
N TYR A 212 -38.54 -5.58 -4.07
CA TYR A 212 -39.95 -5.39 -4.34
C TYR A 212 -40.40 -4.01 -3.84
N LEU A 213 -41.24 -3.33 -4.62
CA LEU A 213 -41.79 -2.02 -4.30
C LEU A 213 -43.32 -2.10 -4.30
N ASN A 214 -43.94 -1.64 -3.22
CA ASN A 214 -45.39 -1.51 -3.13
C ASN A 214 -45.74 -0.22 -2.37
N GLN A 215 -46.56 0.64 -2.97
CA GLN A 215 -47.06 1.90 -2.36
C GLN A 215 -45.97 2.79 -1.72
N GLY A 216 -44.80 2.91 -2.36
CA GLY A 216 -43.69 3.73 -1.86
C GLY A 216 -42.84 3.07 -0.76
N ILE A 217 -43.11 1.81 -0.45
CA ILE A 217 -42.34 0.99 0.48
C ILE A 217 -41.53 -0.05 -0.31
N ALA A 218 -40.24 -0.15 0.02
CA ALA A 218 -39.35 -1.19 -0.47
C ALA A 218 -39.26 -2.34 0.55
N PHE A 219 -39.32 -3.56 0.03
CA PHE A 219 -39.18 -4.79 0.79
C PHE A 219 -37.82 -5.39 0.48
N ILE A 220 -36.96 -5.42 1.50
CA ILE A 220 -35.55 -5.80 1.36
C ILE A 220 -35.24 -7.02 2.24
N PRO A 221 -34.43 -7.98 1.76
CA PRO A 221 -33.97 -9.08 2.61
C PRO A 221 -32.97 -8.58 3.66
N GLN A 222 -32.81 -9.30 4.76
CA GLN A 222 -31.86 -8.98 5.84
C GLN A 222 -30.43 -8.72 5.30
N THR A 223 -30.00 -9.49 4.30
CA THR A 223 -28.67 -9.35 3.67
C THR A 223 -28.45 -8.00 3.00
N ASP A 224 -29.52 -7.33 2.58
CA ASP A 224 -29.49 -6.04 1.91
C ASP A 224 -29.75 -4.86 2.87
N LEU A 225 -29.94 -5.10 4.19
CA LEU A 225 -30.00 -4.03 5.20
C LEU A 225 -28.72 -3.17 5.21
N VAL A 226 -27.59 -3.73 4.81
CA VAL A 226 -26.33 -2.99 4.64
C VAL A 226 -26.47 -1.78 3.72
N SER A 227 -27.32 -1.85 2.69
CA SER A 227 -27.59 -0.74 1.77
C SER A 227 -28.29 0.43 2.48
N LEU A 228 -29.31 0.12 3.29
CA LEU A 228 -30.04 1.12 4.09
C LEU A 228 -29.09 1.88 5.02
N PHE A 229 -28.26 1.15 5.77
CA PHE A 229 -27.31 1.74 6.70
C PHE A 229 -26.17 2.48 5.98
N ALA A 230 -25.65 1.95 4.88
CA ALA A 230 -24.64 2.64 4.09
C ALA A 230 -25.16 3.96 3.51
N SER A 231 -26.44 4.01 3.09
CA SER A 231 -27.12 5.23 2.64
C SER A 231 -27.25 6.26 3.76
N TYR A 232 -27.70 5.83 4.95
CA TYR A 232 -27.77 6.68 6.14
C TYR A 232 -26.39 7.22 6.54
N PHE A 233 -25.39 6.34 6.62
CA PHE A 233 -24.02 6.67 6.97
C PHE A 233 -23.40 7.66 5.99
N LYS A 234 -23.55 7.41 4.67
CA LYS A 234 -23.07 8.31 3.62
C LYS A 234 -23.71 9.69 3.74
N LYS A 235 -25.01 9.77 4.03
CA LYS A 235 -25.69 11.04 4.28
C LYS A 235 -25.09 11.76 5.50
N ASN A 236 -24.92 11.07 6.62
CA ASN A 236 -24.33 11.65 7.84
C ASN A 236 -22.91 12.21 7.57
N LEU A 237 -22.11 11.50 6.77
CA LEU A 237 -20.79 11.99 6.36
C LEU A 237 -20.88 13.32 5.62
N TYR A 238 -21.76 13.44 4.60
CA TYR A 238 -21.93 14.69 3.85
C TYR A 238 -22.46 15.82 4.72
N ASP A 239 -23.49 15.54 5.52
CA ASP A 239 -24.14 16.54 6.38
C ASP A 239 -23.16 17.07 7.45
N GLY A 240 -22.17 16.27 7.86
CA GLY A 240 -21.13 16.66 8.81
C GLY A 240 -19.94 17.43 8.22
N MET A 241 -19.84 17.59 6.90
CA MET A 241 -18.69 18.29 6.27
C MET A 241 -18.65 19.80 6.51
N PRO A 242 -19.78 20.54 6.46
CA PRO A 242 -19.79 21.98 6.76
C PRO A 242 -19.23 22.30 8.15
N GLU A 243 -19.64 21.52 9.16
CA GLU A 243 -19.14 21.67 10.54
C GLU A 243 -17.65 21.34 10.66
N ALA A 244 -17.16 20.34 9.92
CA ALA A 244 -15.73 20.03 9.86
C ALA A 244 -14.93 21.21 9.27
N ARG A 245 -15.41 21.83 8.19
CA ARG A 245 -14.76 23.01 7.58
C ARG A 245 -14.72 24.19 8.55
N MET A 246 -15.84 24.45 9.25
CA MET A 246 -15.90 25.50 10.26
C MET A 246 -14.91 25.25 11.40
N SER A 247 -14.80 24.01 11.86
CA SER A 247 -13.86 23.61 12.91
C SER A 247 -12.41 23.86 12.49
N VAL A 248 -12.03 23.47 11.26
CA VAL A 248 -10.70 23.78 10.71
C VAL A 248 -10.46 25.28 10.60
N GLY A 249 -11.46 26.06 10.16
CA GLY A 249 -11.37 27.52 10.11
C GLY A 249 -11.07 28.16 11.46
N ARG A 250 -11.68 27.66 12.55
CA ARG A 250 -11.40 28.12 13.92
C ARG A 250 -9.99 27.77 14.39
N MET A 251 -9.38 26.74 13.81
CA MET A 251 -8.06 26.22 14.17
C MET A 251 -6.94 26.72 13.25
N TYR A 252 -7.24 27.58 12.28
CA TYR A 252 -6.31 28.06 11.25
C TYR A 252 -5.01 28.67 11.82
N GLY A 253 -5.06 29.25 13.03
CA GLY A 253 -3.90 29.82 13.70
C GLY A 253 -2.96 28.80 14.36
N ASP A 254 -3.34 27.53 14.51
CA ASP A 254 -2.47 26.49 15.05
C ASP A 254 -1.71 25.79 13.92
N GLU A 255 -0.44 26.18 13.74
CA GLU A 255 0.44 25.61 12.72
C GLU A 255 0.64 24.10 12.89
N ARG A 256 0.62 23.59 14.13
CA ARG A 256 0.84 22.16 14.40
C ARG A 256 -0.27 21.31 13.79
N ILE A 257 -1.52 21.73 14.01
CA ILE A 257 -2.69 21.02 13.51
C ILE A 257 -2.86 21.25 12.02
N THR A 258 -2.68 22.50 11.57
CA THR A 258 -2.79 22.84 10.15
C THR A 258 -1.74 22.13 9.30
N SER A 259 -0.50 22.02 9.79
CA SER A 259 0.58 21.26 9.14
C SER A 259 0.25 19.76 9.10
N CYS A 260 -0.22 19.19 10.21
CA CYS A 260 -0.66 17.80 10.26
C CYS A 260 -1.77 17.52 9.23
N LEU A 261 -2.85 18.31 9.22
CA LEU A 261 -3.97 18.12 8.28
C LEU A 261 -3.55 18.28 6.83
N LYS A 262 -2.72 19.28 6.50
CA LYS A 262 -2.18 19.44 5.13
C LYS A 262 -1.32 18.25 4.71
N SER A 263 -0.49 17.71 5.61
CA SER A 263 0.36 16.57 5.31
C SER A 263 -0.42 15.30 4.94
N LEU A 264 -1.65 15.16 5.45
CA LEU A 264 -2.51 14.00 5.17
C LEU A 264 -3.20 14.07 3.79
N ASN A 265 -3.36 15.28 3.25
CA ASN A 265 -3.91 15.52 1.91
C ASN A 265 -2.85 15.44 0.82
N ASN A 266 -1.58 15.57 1.19
CA ASN A 266 -0.49 15.47 0.22
C ASN A 266 -0.53 14.08 -0.41
N VAL A 267 -0.87 14.06 -1.70
CA VAL A 267 -0.77 12.90 -2.60
C VAL A 267 0.63 12.25 -2.52
N ALA A 268 1.65 13.02 -2.11
CA ALA A 268 2.98 12.54 -1.78
C ALA A 268 3.01 11.44 -0.69
N ASP A 269 2.08 11.43 0.27
CA ASP A 269 1.96 10.39 1.30
C ASP A 269 1.08 9.20 0.84
N ARG A 270 0.34 9.34 -0.27
CA ARG A 270 -0.15 8.18 -1.05
C ARG A 270 0.97 7.52 -1.84
N THR A 271 2.07 8.24 -2.08
CA THR A 271 3.28 7.75 -2.74
C THR A 271 4.41 7.63 -1.74
N SER A 272 4.32 6.66 -0.82
CA SER A 272 5.44 6.35 0.08
C SER A 272 6.71 6.19 -0.77
N VAL A 273 7.67 7.10 -0.62
CA VAL A 273 8.94 7.02 -1.35
C VAL A 273 9.66 5.79 -0.81
N VAL A 274 9.63 4.71 -1.59
CA VAL A 274 10.31 3.47 -1.24
C VAL A 274 11.75 3.59 -1.71
N TRP A 275 12.65 3.73 -0.76
CA TRP A 275 14.07 3.53 -0.96
C TRP A 275 14.37 2.05 -0.73
N THR A 276 15.05 1.43 -1.68
CA THR A 276 15.58 0.09 -1.46
C THR A 276 16.81 0.20 -0.56
N THR A 277 16.90 -0.65 0.46
CA THR A 277 18.07 -0.72 1.36
C THR A 277 19.24 -1.46 0.71
N ASP A 278 18.93 -2.32 -0.26
CA ASP A 278 19.89 -3.17 -0.95
C ASP A 278 20.54 -2.41 -2.11
N THR A 279 21.84 -2.63 -2.30
CA THR A 279 22.57 -2.06 -3.43
C THR A 279 22.22 -2.84 -4.70
N THR A 280 21.74 -2.12 -5.72
CA THR A 280 21.43 -2.70 -7.03
C THR A 280 22.62 -2.48 -7.97
N PRO A 281 23.33 -3.54 -8.41
CA PRO A 281 24.44 -3.40 -9.35
C PRO A 281 23.97 -3.03 -10.75
N VAL A 282 24.76 -2.22 -11.45
CA VAL A 282 24.46 -1.68 -12.80
C VAL A 282 24.27 -2.78 -13.84
N ASP A 283 25.06 -3.85 -13.75
CA ASP A 283 25.06 -4.93 -14.75
C ASP A 283 23.72 -5.67 -14.81
N LYS A 284 22.92 -5.59 -13.74
CA LYS A 284 21.58 -6.20 -13.67
C LYS A 284 20.47 -5.31 -14.20
N LEU A 285 20.73 -4.03 -14.49
CA LEU A 285 19.67 -3.08 -14.89
C LEU A 285 18.98 -3.51 -16.19
N ASP A 286 19.72 -4.09 -17.14
CA ASP A 286 19.17 -4.58 -18.41
C ASP A 286 18.17 -5.74 -18.18
N GLU A 287 18.48 -6.67 -17.27
CA GLU A 287 17.58 -7.76 -16.88
C GLU A 287 16.37 -7.24 -16.10
N LEU A 288 16.63 -6.41 -15.08
CA LEU A 288 15.59 -5.80 -14.24
C LEU A 288 14.60 -4.96 -15.04
N SER A 289 15.05 -4.34 -16.14
CA SER A 289 14.17 -3.58 -17.03
C SER A 289 13.05 -4.43 -17.63
N LYS A 290 13.30 -5.73 -17.84
CA LYS A 290 12.36 -6.66 -18.45
C LYS A 290 11.45 -7.30 -17.41
N THR A 291 11.96 -7.53 -16.20
CA THR A 291 11.26 -8.32 -15.16
C THR A 291 10.59 -7.46 -14.09
N SER A 292 11.14 -6.28 -13.78
CA SER A 292 10.80 -5.54 -12.56
C SER A 292 10.53 -4.05 -12.74
N TYR A 293 10.77 -3.48 -13.92
CA TYR A 293 10.45 -2.08 -14.17
C TYR A 293 8.98 -1.90 -14.55
N PRO A 294 8.31 -0.85 -14.03
CA PRO A 294 7.07 -0.40 -14.62
C PRO A 294 7.34 0.10 -16.05
N LEU A 295 6.29 0.08 -16.88
CA LEU A 295 6.38 0.43 -18.30
C LEU A 295 7.09 1.77 -18.57
N CYS A 296 6.81 2.80 -17.76
CA CYS A 296 7.44 4.12 -17.89
C CYS A 296 8.97 4.09 -17.70
N MET A 297 9.48 3.29 -16.76
CA MET A 297 10.93 3.18 -16.52
C MET A 297 11.60 2.24 -17.52
N ARG A 298 10.89 1.20 -17.97
CA ARG A 298 11.37 0.32 -19.04
C ARG A 298 11.59 1.09 -20.34
N ILE A 299 10.65 1.96 -20.72
CA ILE A 299 10.78 2.82 -21.93
C ILE A 299 11.98 3.75 -21.81
N LEU A 300 12.19 4.40 -20.67
CA LEU A 300 13.35 5.27 -20.44
C LEU A 300 14.67 4.50 -20.53
N HIS A 301 14.72 3.30 -19.96
CA HIS A 301 15.89 2.44 -20.05
C HIS A 301 16.18 2.01 -21.50
N GLU A 302 15.17 1.55 -22.24
CA GLU A 302 15.33 1.17 -23.66
C GLU A 302 15.75 2.37 -24.53
N ALA A 303 15.16 3.54 -24.30
CA ALA A 303 15.51 4.77 -25.02
C ALA A 303 16.96 5.17 -24.77
N LEU A 304 17.42 5.09 -23.51
CA LEU A 304 18.81 5.33 -23.14
C LEU A 304 19.76 4.37 -23.85
N LYS A 305 19.45 3.07 -23.86
CA LYS A 305 20.28 2.03 -24.51
C LYS A 305 20.28 2.11 -26.03
N THR A 306 19.22 2.63 -26.64
CA THR A 306 19.08 2.74 -28.10
C THR A 306 19.65 4.04 -28.64
N HIS A 307 19.37 5.17 -27.96
CA HIS A 307 19.75 6.49 -28.42
C HIS A 307 21.04 6.99 -27.79
N HIS A 308 21.57 6.31 -26.78
CA HIS A 308 22.78 6.67 -26.05
C HIS A 308 22.72 8.08 -25.44
N HIS A 309 21.51 8.58 -25.19
CA HIS A 309 21.24 9.90 -24.61
C HIS A 309 19.80 9.97 -24.09
N LEU A 310 19.57 10.82 -23.08
CA LEU A 310 18.25 11.23 -22.62
C LEU A 310 18.24 12.75 -22.39
N LYS A 311 17.10 13.39 -22.71
CA LYS A 311 16.84 14.80 -22.35
C LYS A 311 16.67 14.98 -20.84
N ASN A 312 16.68 16.23 -20.38
CA ASN A 312 16.74 16.58 -18.95
C ASN A 312 15.66 15.88 -18.11
N SER A 313 14.38 16.00 -18.48
CA SER A 313 13.28 15.39 -17.74
C SER A 313 13.36 13.86 -17.71
N GLY A 314 13.83 13.23 -18.79
CA GLY A 314 14.12 11.80 -18.83
C GLY A 314 15.27 11.37 -17.92
N ARG A 315 16.36 12.14 -17.89
CA ARG A 315 17.49 11.92 -16.96
C ARG A 315 17.05 12.05 -15.50
N MET A 316 16.22 13.04 -15.18
CA MET A 316 15.71 13.24 -13.83
C MET A 316 14.77 12.10 -13.41
N GLN A 317 13.77 11.77 -14.24
CA GLN A 317 12.82 10.70 -13.94
C GLN A 317 13.53 9.35 -13.77
N TYR A 318 14.40 8.98 -14.72
CA TYR A 318 15.11 7.70 -14.68
C TYR A 318 16.22 7.67 -13.63
N GLY A 319 17.01 8.73 -13.54
CA GLY A 319 18.13 8.87 -12.61
C GLY A 319 17.68 8.79 -11.16
N LEU A 320 16.59 9.47 -10.81
CA LEU A 320 16.01 9.38 -9.47
C LEU A 320 15.39 8.02 -9.21
N PHE A 321 14.77 7.38 -10.21
CA PHE A 321 14.25 6.02 -10.06
C PHE A 321 15.36 5.02 -9.74
N ILE A 322 16.47 5.02 -10.51
CA ILE A 322 17.59 4.09 -10.29
C ILE A 322 18.31 4.35 -8.95
N LYS A 323 18.38 5.62 -8.53
CA LYS A 323 18.82 5.99 -7.18
C LYS A 323 17.91 5.37 -6.12
N GLY A 324 16.59 5.42 -6.33
CA GLY A 324 15.60 4.85 -5.41
C GLY A 324 15.61 3.33 -5.31
N ILE A 325 16.02 2.61 -6.37
CA ILE A 325 16.20 1.15 -6.33
C ILE A 325 17.59 0.74 -5.79
N GLY A 326 18.41 1.70 -5.35
CA GLY A 326 19.68 1.43 -4.68
C GLY A 326 20.92 1.38 -5.58
N VAL A 327 20.87 1.95 -6.79
CA VAL A 327 22.09 2.18 -7.57
C VAL A 327 22.93 3.26 -6.85
N THR A 328 24.22 3.00 -6.64
CA THR A 328 25.10 3.95 -5.94
C THR A 328 25.47 5.12 -6.85
N MET A 329 25.96 6.22 -6.28
CA MET A 329 26.40 7.38 -7.07
C MET A 329 27.55 7.02 -8.02
N THR A 330 28.53 6.25 -7.55
CA THR A 330 29.69 5.82 -8.35
C THR A 330 29.25 4.94 -9.51
N ASP A 331 28.33 4.02 -9.24
CA ASP A 331 27.73 3.13 -10.22
C ASP A 331 26.90 3.89 -11.25
N ALA A 332 26.08 4.84 -10.79
CA ALA A 332 25.30 5.70 -11.68
C ALA A 332 26.22 6.54 -12.59
N LEU A 333 27.28 7.15 -12.04
CA LEU A 333 28.25 7.89 -12.86
C LEU A 333 28.88 6.98 -13.92
N SER A 334 29.32 5.77 -13.55
CA SER A 334 29.86 4.82 -14.50
C SER A 334 28.83 4.45 -15.57
N PHE A 335 27.60 4.12 -15.17
CA PHE A 335 26.51 3.74 -16.05
C PHE A 335 26.19 4.84 -17.09
N TRP A 336 25.95 6.06 -16.64
CA TRP A 336 25.64 7.19 -17.52
C TRP A 336 26.83 7.53 -18.41
N LYS A 337 28.07 7.45 -17.89
CA LYS A 337 29.28 7.70 -18.67
C LYS A 337 29.41 6.69 -19.80
N THR A 338 29.40 5.39 -19.49
CA THR A 338 29.48 4.31 -20.49
C THR A 338 28.45 4.47 -21.60
N GLU A 339 27.22 4.86 -21.26
CA GLU A 339 26.15 4.95 -22.25
C GLU A 339 26.23 6.24 -23.07
N PHE A 340 26.49 7.39 -22.45
CA PHE A 340 26.57 8.67 -23.16
C PHE A 340 27.83 8.78 -24.03
N THR A 341 28.94 8.16 -23.61
CA THR A 341 30.20 8.26 -24.35
C THR A 341 30.20 7.50 -25.68
N LYS A 342 29.13 6.75 -25.97
CA LYS A 342 28.90 6.17 -27.31
C LYS A 342 28.56 7.22 -28.36
N LYS A 343 28.12 8.42 -27.94
CA LYS A 343 27.80 9.56 -28.83
C LYS A 343 28.52 10.86 -28.47
N ILE A 344 28.95 11.01 -27.23
CA ILE A 344 29.50 12.24 -26.68
C ILE A 344 30.94 11.98 -26.23
N ASP A 345 31.82 12.97 -26.31
CA ASP A 345 33.17 12.82 -25.78
C ASP A 345 33.20 12.74 -24.24
N VAL A 346 34.19 12.04 -23.69
CA VAL A 346 34.38 11.86 -22.25
C VAL A 346 34.52 13.21 -21.53
N ALA A 347 35.27 14.16 -22.08
CA ALA A 347 35.46 15.46 -21.44
C ALA A 347 34.15 16.27 -21.41
N LYS A 348 33.33 16.16 -22.46
CA LYS A 348 32.01 16.79 -22.50
C LYS A 348 31.05 16.16 -21.51
N PHE A 349 31.10 14.83 -21.32
CA PHE A 349 30.33 14.15 -20.28
C PHE A 349 30.68 14.66 -18.88
N ASP A 350 31.97 14.70 -18.56
CA ASP A 350 32.46 15.09 -17.24
C ASP A 350 32.13 16.56 -16.92
N LYS A 351 32.11 17.44 -17.93
CA LYS A 351 31.74 18.85 -17.78
C LYS A 351 30.23 19.08 -17.63
N GLU A 352 29.41 18.46 -18.48
CA GLU A 352 27.98 18.79 -18.58
C GLU A 352 27.06 17.91 -17.72
N TYR A 353 27.45 16.66 -17.43
CA TYR A 353 26.52 15.68 -16.85
C TYR A 353 26.97 15.13 -15.50
N ALA A 354 28.28 14.97 -15.27
CA ALA A 354 28.77 14.38 -14.02
C ALA A 354 28.35 15.20 -12.79
N TYR A 355 28.39 16.53 -12.88
CA TYR A 355 27.91 17.43 -11.81
C TYR A 355 26.43 17.20 -11.50
N SER A 356 25.57 17.20 -12.52
CA SER A 356 24.12 16.98 -12.38
C SER A 356 23.81 15.64 -11.69
N ILE A 357 24.55 14.58 -12.02
CA ILE A 357 24.39 13.27 -11.38
C ILE A 357 24.79 13.33 -9.91
N ARG A 358 25.93 13.93 -9.55
CA ARG A 358 26.36 14.06 -8.14
C ARG A 358 25.40 14.92 -7.32
N HIS A 359 24.89 16.00 -7.93
CA HIS A 359 23.88 16.87 -7.34
C HIS A 359 22.58 16.10 -7.04
N THR A 360 22.12 15.26 -7.98
CA THR A 360 20.94 14.40 -7.79
C THR A 360 21.07 13.45 -6.58
N TYR A 361 22.30 13.03 -6.26
CA TYR A 361 22.62 12.19 -5.10
C TYR A 361 22.93 12.98 -3.82
N GLY A 362 22.86 14.31 -3.86
CA GLY A 362 23.03 15.20 -2.71
C GLY A 362 24.49 15.39 -2.25
N LYS A 363 25.46 15.15 -3.12
CA LYS A 363 26.90 15.28 -2.80
C LYS A 363 27.52 16.62 -3.21
N GLU A 364 26.79 17.46 -3.94
CA GLU A 364 27.20 18.80 -4.40
C GLU A 364 26.01 19.79 -4.21
N GLY A 365 26.26 21.11 -4.22
CA GLY A 365 25.24 22.16 -4.03
C GLY A 365 24.67 22.29 -2.61
N LYS A 366 23.38 22.68 -2.48
CA LYS A 366 22.65 22.82 -1.18
C LYS A 366 22.46 21.49 -0.41
N GLN A 367 23.05 20.39 -0.85
CA GLN A 367 22.88 19.04 -0.30
C GLN A 367 21.41 18.57 -0.27
N THR A 368 20.60 19.00 -1.25
CA THR A 368 19.20 18.60 -1.34
C THR A 368 19.11 17.16 -1.83
N ASN A 369 18.65 16.25 -0.96
CA ASN A 369 18.45 14.86 -1.32
C ASN A 369 17.15 14.70 -2.15
N TYR A 370 17.25 14.84 -3.48
CA TYR A 370 16.10 14.69 -4.36
C TYR A 370 15.45 13.31 -4.22
N THR A 371 14.12 13.32 -4.06
CA THR A 371 13.31 12.11 -3.95
C THR A 371 12.87 11.62 -5.33
N PRO A 372 12.82 10.29 -5.55
CA PRO A 372 12.15 9.67 -6.69
C PRO A 372 10.77 10.26 -6.97
N PHE A 373 10.42 10.35 -8.26
CA PHE A 373 9.12 10.89 -8.66
C PHE A 373 8.02 9.84 -8.47
N GLY A 374 6.96 10.21 -7.76
CA GLY A 374 5.72 9.43 -7.70
C GLY A 374 4.95 9.46 -9.01
N CYS A 375 4.04 8.50 -9.21
CA CYS A 375 3.20 8.44 -10.42
C CYS A 375 2.45 9.76 -10.69
N PRO A 376 1.87 10.47 -9.69
CA PRO A 376 1.17 11.74 -9.91
C PRO A 376 2.06 12.81 -10.56
N LYS A 377 3.31 12.96 -10.08
CA LYS A 377 4.28 13.90 -10.67
C LYS A 377 4.64 13.51 -12.11
N ILE A 378 4.88 12.22 -12.35
CA ILE A 378 5.19 11.69 -13.68
C ILE A 378 4.01 11.88 -14.65
N MET A 379 2.77 11.75 -14.16
CA MET A 379 1.56 11.96 -14.96
C MET A 379 1.30 13.45 -15.23
N SER A 380 1.69 14.35 -14.33
CA SER A 380 1.50 15.80 -14.53
C SER A 380 2.55 16.44 -15.46
N SER A 381 3.67 15.76 -15.72
CA SER A 381 4.71 16.26 -16.62
C SER A 381 4.22 16.41 -18.06
N SER A 382 4.63 17.47 -18.73
CA SER A 382 4.47 17.63 -20.18
C SER A 382 5.54 16.78 -20.90
N VAL A 383 5.16 16.16 -22.01
CA VAL A 383 6.05 15.30 -22.82
C VAL A 383 5.96 15.77 -24.27
N SER A 384 7.07 16.24 -24.82
CA SER A 384 7.16 16.72 -26.20
C SER A 384 7.68 15.64 -27.15
N ALA A 385 7.61 15.89 -28.46
CA ALA A 385 8.17 14.99 -29.47
C ALA A 385 9.68 14.74 -29.22
N GLY A 386 10.08 13.47 -29.32
CA GLY A 386 11.46 13.03 -29.05
C GLY A 386 11.81 12.96 -27.56
N GLU A 387 10.82 13.02 -26.67
CA GLU A 387 10.99 12.83 -25.23
C GLU A 387 10.36 11.51 -24.79
N TYR A 388 11.05 10.78 -23.92
CA TYR A 388 10.67 9.43 -23.51
C TYR A 388 10.22 9.35 -22.04
N HIS A 389 10.15 10.49 -21.35
CA HIS A 389 9.68 10.57 -19.95
C HIS A 389 8.15 10.60 -19.88
N GLY A 390 7.63 10.64 -18.64
CA GLY A 390 6.20 10.60 -18.38
C GLY A 390 5.63 9.20 -18.18
N CYS A 391 4.33 9.14 -17.92
CA CYS A 391 3.57 7.90 -17.83
C CYS A 391 3.16 7.40 -19.22
N ALA A 392 3.61 6.20 -19.59
CA ALA A 392 3.27 5.59 -20.87
C ALA A 392 1.76 5.44 -21.09
N PHE A 393 1.00 5.14 -20.03
CA PHE A 393 -0.46 4.98 -20.11
C PHE A 393 -1.21 6.31 -20.30
N LYS A 394 -0.56 7.46 -20.08
CA LYS A 394 -1.17 8.79 -20.21
C LYS A 394 -0.73 9.53 -21.48
N HIS A 395 0.57 9.54 -21.77
CA HIS A 395 1.13 10.39 -22.83
C HIS A 395 1.35 9.67 -24.16
N MET A 396 1.39 8.33 -24.15
CA MET A 396 1.51 7.55 -25.39
C MET A 396 0.13 7.43 -26.05
N ASP A 397 0.07 7.57 -27.37
CA ASP A 397 -1.16 7.30 -28.10
C ASP A 397 -1.54 5.81 -28.04
N GLN A 398 -2.82 5.54 -28.23
CA GLN A 398 -3.39 4.19 -28.08
C GLN A 398 -2.78 3.17 -29.05
N ASN A 399 -2.41 3.59 -30.27
CA ASN A 399 -1.86 2.67 -31.26
C ASN A 399 -0.42 2.30 -30.91
N SER A 400 0.41 3.30 -30.58
CA SER A 400 1.78 3.09 -30.11
C SER A 400 1.82 2.27 -28.83
N LEU A 401 0.90 2.52 -27.89
CA LEU A 401 0.80 1.74 -26.64
C LEU A 401 0.51 0.26 -26.92
N ARG A 402 -0.48 -0.04 -27.77
CA ARG A 402 -0.82 -1.41 -28.17
C ARG A 402 0.36 -2.10 -28.84
N GLN A 403 1.03 -1.42 -29.78
CA GLN A 403 2.19 -1.97 -30.47
C GLN A 403 3.36 -2.25 -29.51
N LYS A 404 3.63 -1.32 -28.58
CA LYS A 404 4.70 -1.48 -27.60
C LYS A 404 4.43 -2.67 -26.66
N LEU A 405 3.19 -2.83 -26.18
CA LEU A 405 2.78 -3.96 -25.35
C LEU A 405 2.84 -5.28 -26.13
N PHE A 406 2.43 -5.29 -27.40
CA PHE A 406 2.54 -6.46 -28.27
C PHE A 406 4.00 -6.90 -28.44
N ASN A 407 4.91 -5.95 -28.68
CA ASN A 407 6.35 -6.23 -28.79
C ASN A 407 6.95 -6.80 -27.49
N TYR A 408 6.30 -6.57 -26.34
CA TYR A 408 6.70 -7.15 -25.06
C TYR A 408 6.05 -8.51 -24.77
N GLY A 409 5.31 -9.08 -25.72
CA GLY A 409 4.67 -10.38 -25.60
C GLY A 409 3.39 -10.37 -24.77
N VAL A 410 2.75 -9.20 -24.60
CA VAL A 410 1.46 -9.12 -23.90
C VAL A 410 0.34 -9.68 -24.81
N PRO A 411 -0.52 -10.59 -24.34
CA PRO A 411 -1.64 -11.12 -25.11
C PRO A 411 -2.65 -10.03 -25.49
N ALA A 412 -3.28 -10.18 -26.65
CA ALA A 412 -4.23 -9.19 -27.19
C ALA A 412 -5.38 -8.85 -26.22
N ALA A 413 -5.91 -9.84 -25.49
CA ALA A 413 -6.96 -9.62 -24.49
C ALA A 413 -6.52 -8.64 -23.39
N THR A 414 -5.31 -8.82 -22.84
CA THR A 414 -4.75 -7.93 -21.81
C THR A 414 -4.35 -6.58 -22.39
N ILE A 415 -3.88 -6.53 -23.64
CA ILE A 415 -3.60 -5.27 -24.32
C ILE A 415 -4.86 -4.42 -24.41
N ASN A 416 -6.00 -5.01 -24.78
CA ASN A 416 -7.27 -4.31 -24.86
C ASN A 416 -7.73 -3.82 -23.48
N GLU A 417 -7.66 -4.66 -22.45
CA GLU A 417 -7.95 -4.27 -21.06
C GLU A 417 -7.11 -3.06 -20.62
N ILE A 418 -5.80 -3.08 -20.85
CA ILE A 418 -4.89 -1.99 -20.50
C ILE A 418 -5.21 -0.71 -21.29
N ALA A 419 -5.47 -0.85 -22.60
CA ALA A 419 -5.78 0.26 -23.49
C ALA A 419 -7.10 0.96 -23.11
N ASP A 420 -8.13 0.18 -22.75
CA ASP A 420 -9.42 0.69 -22.32
C ASP A 420 -9.32 1.43 -20.97
N LEU A 421 -8.60 0.85 -20.00
CA LEU A 421 -8.30 1.51 -18.72
C LEU A 421 -7.55 2.84 -18.91
N ALA A 422 -6.57 2.87 -19.82
CA ALA A 422 -5.85 4.09 -20.16
C ALA A 422 -6.77 5.13 -20.81
N LYS A 423 -7.70 4.72 -21.67
CA LYS A 423 -8.68 5.60 -22.32
C LYS A 423 -9.66 6.21 -21.32
N GLU A 424 -10.05 5.48 -20.29
CA GLU A 424 -10.90 5.92 -19.18
C GLU A 424 -10.17 6.80 -18.15
N GLN A 425 -8.94 7.24 -18.43
CA GLN A 425 -8.06 7.99 -17.53
C GLN A 425 -7.64 7.23 -16.27
N ASN A 426 -7.87 5.91 -16.22
CA ASN A 426 -7.44 5.03 -15.14
C ASN A 426 -6.02 4.49 -15.39
N HIS A 427 -5.04 5.40 -15.41
CA HIS A 427 -3.64 5.07 -15.71
C HIS A 427 -2.99 4.14 -14.68
N LEU A 428 -3.37 4.26 -13.40
CA LEU A 428 -2.85 3.39 -12.32
C LEU A 428 -3.42 1.97 -12.43
N GLY A 429 -4.71 1.85 -12.80
CA GLY A 429 -5.33 0.56 -13.14
C GLY A 429 -4.63 -0.11 -14.31
N ALA A 430 -4.35 0.63 -15.38
CA ALA A 430 -3.61 0.14 -16.54
C ALA A 430 -2.20 -0.39 -16.16
N CYS A 431 -1.47 0.35 -15.31
CA CYS A 431 -0.18 -0.09 -14.77
C CYS A 431 -0.31 -1.35 -13.91
N THR A 432 -1.37 -1.47 -13.12
CA THR A 432 -1.66 -2.64 -12.29
C THR A 432 -2.02 -3.86 -13.13
N ALA A 433 -2.79 -3.70 -14.20
CA ALA A 433 -3.08 -4.76 -15.17
C ALA A 433 -1.80 -5.25 -15.87
N TYR A 434 -0.90 -4.34 -16.22
CA TYR A 434 0.43 -4.68 -16.73
C TYR A 434 1.27 -5.46 -15.69
N PHE A 435 1.28 -5.03 -14.43
CA PHE A 435 1.94 -5.75 -13.33
C PHE A 435 1.39 -7.18 -13.18
N LYS A 436 0.06 -7.33 -13.15
CA LYS A 436 -0.64 -8.61 -13.07
C LYS A 436 -0.22 -9.55 -14.20
N PHE A 437 -0.06 -9.02 -15.41
CA PHE A 437 0.40 -9.82 -16.55
C PHE A 437 1.83 -10.33 -16.38
N ILE A 438 2.76 -9.46 -15.98
CA ILE A 438 4.19 -9.82 -15.83
C ILE A 438 4.38 -10.82 -14.69
N HIS A 439 3.72 -10.59 -13.55
CA HIS A 439 3.92 -11.39 -12.33
C HIS A 439 2.93 -12.54 -12.14
N LYS A 440 1.91 -12.64 -13.02
CA LYS A 440 0.78 -13.58 -12.89
C LYS A 440 0.06 -13.48 -11.55
N ARG A 441 0.18 -12.34 -10.87
CA ARG A 441 -0.34 -12.07 -9.53
C ARG A 441 -0.62 -10.57 -9.37
N MET A 442 -1.68 -10.23 -8.65
CA MET A 442 -1.99 -8.84 -8.28
C MET A 442 -0.98 -8.32 -7.25
N PRO A 443 -0.62 -7.02 -7.29
CA PRO A 443 0.25 -6.45 -6.28
C PRO A 443 -0.44 -6.48 -4.90
N ASP A 444 0.35 -6.63 -3.83
CA ASP A 444 -0.19 -6.61 -2.47
C ASP A 444 -0.46 -5.17 -2.01
N LYS A 445 0.28 -4.18 -2.55
CA LYS A 445 0.11 -2.75 -2.31
C LYS A 445 -0.38 -2.01 -3.54
N LEU A 446 -1.08 -0.88 -3.32
CA LEU A 446 -1.48 0.01 -4.41
C LEU A 446 -0.24 0.61 -5.10
N ILE A 447 -0.17 0.46 -6.43
CA ILE A 447 0.94 0.99 -7.22
C ILE A 447 0.71 2.50 -7.45
N SER A 448 1.29 3.31 -6.58
CA SER A 448 1.25 4.77 -6.68
C SER A 448 2.62 5.40 -7.01
N HIS A 449 3.69 4.60 -7.00
CA HIS A 449 5.06 5.04 -7.23
C HIS A 449 5.85 3.98 -8.02
N PRO A 450 6.72 4.35 -9.00
CA PRO A 450 7.57 3.41 -9.71
C PRO A 450 8.46 2.52 -8.83
N ASN A 451 9.10 3.08 -7.79
CA ASN A 451 9.86 2.30 -6.81
C ASN A 451 9.00 1.33 -5.97
N VAL A 452 7.72 1.64 -5.72
CA VAL A 452 6.78 0.68 -5.11
C VAL A 452 6.53 -0.49 -6.06
N TYR A 453 6.26 -0.22 -7.34
CA TYR A 453 6.14 -1.27 -8.38
C TYR A 453 7.37 -2.18 -8.36
N PHE A 454 8.56 -1.58 -8.38
CA PHE A 454 9.82 -2.32 -8.39
C PHE A 454 9.97 -3.19 -7.14
N ALA A 455 9.76 -2.63 -5.94
CA ALA A 455 9.89 -3.37 -4.70
C ALA A 455 8.91 -4.56 -4.63
N GLU A 456 7.64 -4.35 -4.97
CA GLU A 456 6.62 -5.41 -5.00
C GLU A 456 6.98 -6.51 -6.02
N SER A 457 7.46 -6.11 -7.20
CA SER A 457 7.97 -7.04 -8.22
C SER A 457 9.11 -7.91 -7.67
N ARG A 458 10.09 -7.30 -6.98
CA ARG A 458 11.23 -8.02 -6.39
C ARG A 458 10.80 -9.00 -5.30
N VAL A 459 9.84 -8.62 -4.47
CA VAL A 459 9.28 -9.50 -3.42
C VAL A 459 8.62 -10.73 -4.05
N ILE A 460 7.79 -10.55 -5.08
CA ILE A 460 7.12 -11.67 -5.76
C ILE A 460 8.14 -12.62 -6.40
N LEU A 461 9.13 -12.08 -7.12
CA LEU A 461 10.14 -12.90 -7.79
C LEU A 461 11.02 -13.67 -6.80
N ALA A 462 11.39 -13.06 -5.67
CA ALA A 462 12.16 -13.74 -4.62
C ALA A 462 11.36 -14.88 -3.96
N ASN A 463 10.08 -14.65 -3.68
CA ASN A 463 9.20 -15.69 -3.12
C ASN A 463 9.02 -16.86 -4.09
N ASN A 464 8.78 -16.57 -5.37
CA ASN A 464 8.65 -17.61 -6.39
C ASN A 464 9.94 -18.45 -6.51
N ALA A 465 11.11 -17.82 -6.48
CA ALA A 465 12.39 -18.54 -6.49
C ALA A 465 12.52 -19.47 -5.27
N THR A 466 12.16 -18.99 -4.08
CA THR A 466 12.20 -19.77 -2.84
C THR A 466 11.22 -20.95 -2.88
N GLU A 467 10.03 -20.76 -3.45
CA GLU A 467 9.05 -21.84 -3.62
C GLU A 467 9.50 -22.91 -4.61
N LEU A 468 10.17 -22.53 -5.70
CA LEU A 468 10.77 -23.49 -6.64
C LEU A 468 11.89 -24.29 -5.96
N GLU A 469 12.81 -23.63 -5.26
CA GLU A 469 13.90 -24.30 -4.53
C GLU A 469 13.37 -25.28 -3.47
N ASN A 470 12.29 -24.92 -2.76
CA ASN A 470 11.67 -25.79 -1.77
C ASN A 470 10.98 -27.00 -2.42
N LYS A 471 10.33 -26.83 -3.58
CA LYS A 471 9.74 -27.94 -4.35
C LYS A 471 10.80 -28.88 -4.92
N ASP A 472 11.94 -28.35 -5.35
CA ASP A 472 13.08 -29.15 -5.82
C ASP A 472 13.74 -29.94 -4.68
N ARG A 473 13.84 -29.35 -3.47
CA ARG A 473 14.32 -30.06 -2.28
C ARG A 473 13.36 -31.16 -1.81
N LEU A 474 12.05 -30.90 -1.85
CA LEU A 474 11.02 -31.88 -1.49
C LEU A 474 10.99 -33.07 -2.47
N SER A 475 11.14 -32.80 -3.77
CA SER A 475 11.19 -33.85 -4.80
C SER A 475 12.49 -34.68 -4.79
N GLN A 476 13.61 -34.14 -4.28
CA GLN A 476 14.84 -34.89 -4.06
C GLN A 476 14.83 -35.75 -2.78
N SER A 477 13.98 -35.42 -1.79
CA SER A 477 13.85 -36.20 -0.55
C SER A 477 12.90 -37.41 -0.63
N GLY A 478 12.18 -37.58 -1.75
CA GLY A 478 11.15 -38.61 -1.93
C GLY A 478 11.61 -39.96 -2.49
N ARG A 479 12.92 -40.24 -2.59
CA ARG A 479 13.43 -41.53 -3.08
C ARG A 479 14.08 -42.36 -1.98
N PHE A 480 13.28 -43.00 -1.12
CA PHE A 480 13.67 -44.25 -0.45
C PHE A 480 12.48 -45.20 -0.22
N THR A 481 12.61 -46.38 -0.83
CA THR A 481 12.09 -47.72 -0.47
C THR A 481 10.58 -48.00 -0.36
N SER A 482 10.08 -48.84 -1.27
CA SER A 482 8.98 -49.77 -1.03
C SER A 482 9.42 -51.21 -1.35
N PRO A 483 9.03 -52.23 -0.55
CA PRO A 483 9.45 -53.63 -0.72
C PRO A 483 8.45 -54.52 -1.48
N GLY A 484 9.00 -55.44 -2.28
CA GLY A 484 8.48 -56.81 -2.57
C GLY A 484 7.26 -56.99 -3.48
N LEU A 485 7.41 -57.71 -4.62
CA LEU A 485 6.99 -59.12 -4.81
C LEU A 485 7.19 -59.63 -6.27
N SER A 486 7.94 -60.74 -6.35
CA SER A 486 8.00 -61.86 -7.32
C SER A 486 7.39 -61.78 -8.73
N GLN A 487 8.18 -62.14 -9.76
CA GLN A 487 7.97 -63.37 -10.55
C GLN A 487 9.18 -63.75 -11.42
N SER A 488 9.19 -65.02 -11.81
CA SER A 488 10.25 -65.93 -12.28
C SER A 488 10.80 -65.74 -13.69
N GLY A 489 12.06 -66.15 -13.92
CA GLY A 489 12.59 -66.50 -15.24
C GLY A 489 14.09 -66.84 -15.23
N ARG A 490 14.45 -68.12 -15.44
CA ARG A 490 15.82 -68.64 -15.62
C ARG A 490 16.43 -68.15 -16.95
N PHE A 491 17.77 -67.97 -17.02
CA PHE A 491 18.71 -68.67 -17.94
C PHE A 491 20.13 -68.03 -17.91
N THR A 492 21.13 -68.88 -17.60
CA THR A 492 22.54 -69.00 -18.08
C THR A 492 23.55 -67.82 -18.09
N ASN A 493 24.66 -68.05 -17.39
CA ASN A 493 26.04 -67.51 -17.48
C ASN A 493 26.72 -67.74 -18.87
N PRO A 494 27.96 -67.24 -19.20
CA PRO A 494 29.09 -66.85 -18.31
C PRO A 494 30.02 -65.65 -18.71
N ALA A 495 30.97 -65.36 -17.78
CA ALA A 495 32.37 -64.91 -17.98
C ALA A 495 32.79 -63.42 -17.77
N SER A 496 33.32 -63.15 -16.56
CA SER A 496 34.56 -62.45 -16.09
C SER A 496 35.48 -61.62 -17.02
N PRO A 497 36.49 -60.82 -16.52
CA PRO A 497 36.93 -60.60 -15.13
C PRO A 497 37.27 -59.14 -14.68
N SER A 498 37.32 -59.03 -13.35
CA SER A 498 38.07 -58.16 -12.41
C SER A 498 39.19 -57.19 -12.87
N ILE A 499 39.32 -56.09 -12.12
CA ILE A 499 40.49 -55.56 -11.35
C ILE A 499 40.00 -54.20 -10.77
N GLY A 500 40.16 -53.75 -9.53
CA GLY A 500 40.78 -54.19 -8.28
C GLY A 500 40.67 -52.98 -7.33
N THR A 501 40.15 -53.17 -6.12
CA THR A 501 40.27 -52.19 -5.00
C THR A 501 41.48 -52.60 -4.13
N PRO A 502 42.03 -51.72 -3.27
CA PRO A 502 41.50 -51.50 -1.90
C PRO A 502 41.58 -50.01 -1.47
N ARG A 503 40.66 -49.39 -0.72
CA ARG A 503 40.16 -49.57 0.66
C ARG A 503 41.22 -49.50 1.78
N ASN A 504 41.21 -48.40 2.55
CA ASN A 504 41.35 -48.32 4.03
C ASN A 504 41.22 -46.83 4.44
N THR A 505 40.14 -46.37 5.08
CA THR A 505 39.80 -46.40 6.53
C THR A 505 40.82 -45.75 7.47
N GLY A 506 40.39 -44.71 8.19
CA GLY A 506 41.05 -44.23 9.41
C GLY A 506 40.66 -42.81 9.84
N THR A 507 39.59 -42.66 10.63
CA THR A 507 39.47 -41.60 11.67
C THR A 507 40.25 -42.10 12.90
N PRO A 508 40.82 -41.24 13.80
CA PRO A 508 40.02 -40.46 14.76
C PRO A 508 40.61 -39.13 15.31
N LEU A 509 39.71 -38.29 15.83
CA LEU A 509 39.74 -37.43 17.04
C LEU A 509 40.97 -36.56 17.46
N ARG A 510 40.66 -35.26 17.59
CA ARG A 510 40.84 -34.35 18.76
C ARG A 510 42.26 -34.08 19.32
N ASN A 511 42.71 -32.82 19.21
CA ASN A 511 43.09 -32.02 20.39
C ASN A 511 43.32 -30.53 20.09
N THR A 512 42.86 -29.73 21.04
CA THR A 512 43.11 -28.31 21.33
C THR A 512 44.60 -27.97 21.46
N MET A 513 45.02 -26.76 21.07
CA MET A 513 45.82 -25.81 21.88
C MET A 513 46.03 -24.47 21.13
N THR A 514 45.71 -23.37 21.81
CA THR A 514 46.20 -22.00 21.58
C THR A 514 47.71 -21.87 21.85
N PRO A 515 48.36 -20.82 21.34
CA PRO A 515 49.19 -20.00 22.25
C PRO A 515 49.03 -18.48 22.06
N LYS A 516 49.25 -17.76 23.16
CA LYS A 516 49.33 -16.29 23.30
C LYS A 516 50.76 -15.91 23.68
N ARG A 517 51.19 -14.75 23.12
CA ARG A 517 52.12 -13.72 23.65
C ARG A 517 53.62 -14.05 23.79
N ASP A 518 54.45 -13.13 23.29
CA ASP A 518 55.17 -12.21 24.19
C ASP A 518 55.68 -10.92 23.51
N SER A 519 55.99 -9.96 24.38
CA SER A 519 56.16 -8.51 24.20
C SER A 519 57.61 -8.01 24.20
N GLY A 520 57.86 -6.77 23.74
CA GLY A 520 59.09 -6.03 24.03
C GLY A 520 59.06 -4.50 23.79
N SER A 521 59.12 -3.71 24.88
CA SER A 521 59.81 -2.42 25.16
C SER A 521 59.77 -1.24 24.14
N MET A 522 59.07 -0.13 24.41
CA MET A 522 59.47 1.16 25.08
C MET A 522 60.54 2.06 24.42
N SER A 523 60.17 3.31 24.09
CA SER A 523 60.88 4.55 24.49
C SER A 523 59.98 5.79 24.31
N SER A 524 60.23 6.83 25.12
CA SER A 524 59.38 8.01 25.38
C SER A 524 60.12 9.33 25.10
N THR A 525 59.42 10.36 24.57
CA THR A 525 59.78 11.77 24.85
C THR A 525 58.54 12.68 24.83
N LYS A 526 58.49 13.58 25.83
CA LYS A 526 57.43 14.53 26.23
C LYS A 526 57.25 15.71 25.25
N VAL A 527 56.09 16.39 25.28
CA VAL A 527 55.91 17.82 25.67
C VAL A 527 54.46 18.31 25.42
N GLY A 528 53.90 19.04 26.39
CA GLY A 528 52.97 20.16 26.15
C GLY A 528 51.45 19.89 26.12
N ARG A 529 50.79 19.91 27.28
CA ARG A 529 49.31 20.05 27.39
C ARG A 529 48.91 21.53 27.34
N THR A 530 48.18 21.92 26.31
CA THR A 530 47.29 23.09 26.32
C THR A 530 45.84 22.62 26.28
N ASN A 531 45.06 23.02 27.29
CA ASN A 531 43.63 22.76 27.36
C ASN A 531 42.88 23.69 26.41
N MET A 532 42.28 23.14 25.35
CA MET A 532 41.22 23.80 24.58
C MET A 532 40.07 22.81 24.38
N THR A 533 38.91 23.16 24.94
CA THR A 533 37.63 22.47 24.79
C THR A 533 37.22 22.45 23.30
N PRO A 534 36.83 21.31 22.70
CA PRO A 534 36.36 21.30 21.31
C PRO A 534 34.98 21.94 21.24
N VAL A 535 34.88 23.06 20.52
CA VAL A 535 33.61 23.66 20.10
C VAL A 535 32.91 22.68 19.16
N ARG A 536 31.73 22.23 19.57
CA ARG A 536 30.86 21.33 18.81
C ARG A 536 30.30 22.10 17.61
N ILE A 537 30.82 21.87 16.40
CA ILE A 537 30.19 22.36 15.17
C ILE A 537 28.84 21.65 15.04
N ALA A 538 27.76 22.43 15.03
CA ALA A 538 26.40 21.93 14.85
C ALA A 538 26.27 21.28 13.47
N ARG A 539 25.96 19.98 13.43
CA ARG A 539 25.49 19.32 12.21
C ARG A 539 24.10 19.88 11.88
N ALA A 540 23.95 20.50 10.72
CA ALA A 540 22.66 20.94 10.22
C ALA A 540 21.75 19.72 9.94
N THR A 541 20.53 19.78 10.45
CA THR A 541 19.47 18.80 10.19
C THR A 541 18.99 18.97 8.74
N PRO A 542 18.88 17.90 7.93
CA PRO A 542 18.43 18.03 6.54
C PRO A 542 16.99 18.54 6.47
N LYS A 543 16.76 19.65 5.78
CA LYS A 543 15.41 20.14 5.46
C LYS A 543 14.87 19.38 4.25
N ARG A 544 13.79 18.62 4.44
CA ARG A 544 12.99 18.05 3.34
C ARG A 544 12.23 19.20 2.69
N ILE A 545 12.61 19.57 1.47
CA ILE A 545 11.86 20.55 0.70
C ILE A 545 10.73 19.79 0.01
N GLU A 546 9.51 19.96 0.51
CA GLU A 546 8.30 19.70 -0.25
C GLU A 546 8.14 20.83 -1.27
N THR A 547 8.50 20.62 -2.54
CA THR A 547 8.17 21.64 -3.56
C THR A 547 7.80 21.05 -4.91
N HIS A 548 6.66 21.56 -5.37
CA HIS A 548 6.45 22.06 -6.72
C HIS A 548 7.64 22.95 -7.14
N LEU A 549 8.66 22.37 -7.75
CA LEU A 549 9.58 23.10 -8.60
C LEU A 549 9.16 22.81 -10.04
N ASN A 550 8.86 23.86 -10.79
CA ASN A 550 8.64 23.77 -12.23
C ASN A 550 9.97 23.38 -12.91
N ASP A 551 9.90 22.78 -14.09
CA ASP A 551 11.06 22.44 -14.92
C ASP A 551 11.92 23.70 -15.21
N ASP A 552 11.31 24.90 -15.24
CA ASP A 552 12.00 26.18 -15.36
C ASP A 552 12.80 26.56 -14.10
N ASP A 553 12.28 26.30 -12.89
CA ASP A 553 13.01 26.57 -11.63
C ASP A 553 14.23 25.65 -11.49
N ILE A 554 14.09 24.40 -11.97
CA ILE A 554 15.18 23.43 -12.00
C ILE A 554 16.20 23.82 -13.07
N ALA A 555 15.76 24.27 -14.24
CA ALA A 555 16.66 24.73 -15.30
C ALA A 555 17.43 26.00 -14.87
N GLN A 556 16.75 26.93 -14.20
CA GLN A 556 17.33 28.19 -13.72
C GLN A 556 18.35 27.95 -12.59
N LEU A 557 18.04 27.07 -11.63
CA LEU A 557 19.00 26.63 -10.60
C LEU A 557 20.20 25.87 -11.17
N MET A 558 20.08 25.28 -12.36
CA MET A 558 21.17 24.57 -13.03
C MET A 558 21.99 25.47 -13.96
N SER A 559 21.48 26.67 -14.31
CA SER A 559 22.19 27.66 -15.14
C SER A 559 22.90 28.75 -14.32
N GLU A 560 22.47 29.00 -13.08
CA GLU A 560 22.97 30.11 -12.25
C GLU A 560 24.32 29.82 -11.54
N ASP A 561 24.85 28.59 -11.61
CA ASP A 561 26.12 28.18 -10.97
C ASP A 561 27.21 27.73 -11.97
N ILE A 562 27.20 28.21 -13.22
CA ILE A 562 28.31 28.06 -14.20
C ILE A 562 29.33 29.19 -14.05
#